data_AF-A0A7C8B3I7-F1
#
_entry.id   AF-A0A7C8B3I7-F1
#
_cell.length_a   1.000
_cell.length_b   1.000
_cell.length_c   1.000
_cell.angle_alpha   90.00
_cell.angle_beta   90.00
_cell.angle_gamma   90.00
#
_symmetry.space_group_name_H-M   'P 1'
#
loop_
_entity.id
_entity.type
_entity.pdbx_description
1 polymer ?
#
loop_
_entity_poly.entity_id
_entity_poly.type
_entity_poly.pdbx_seq_one_letter_code
_entity_poly.pdbx_strand_id
1 'polypeptide(L)' 'MGRMRENPRYNVISMRVSDEERDQLENLMKTTHKSISDIMREAMEYFSAHYEQGSMDHKAVA' A
#
# COMPACT_ATOMS: atom_id res chain seq x y z
N MET A 1 19.07 20.37 -21.92
CA MET A 1 19.23 20.30 -20.45
C MET A 1 17.84 20.32 -19.81
N GLY A 2 17.35 19.17 -19.34
CA GLY A 2 16.04 19.07 -18.69
C GLY A 2 16.09 19.72 -17.31
N ARG A 3 15.12 20.59 -17.01
CA ARG A 3 14.99 21.28 -15.72
C ARG A 3 14.89 20.23 -14.59
N MET A 4 15.89 20.17 -13.71
CA MET A 4 15.81 19.42 -12.45
C MET A 4 14.67 20.02 -11.62
N ARG A 5 13.59 19.25 -11.41
CA ARG A 5 12.58 19.58 -10.40
C ARG A 5 13.11 19.05 -9.07
N GLU A 6 13.62 19.95 -8.24
CA GLU A 6 14.41 19.63 -7.04
C GLU A 6 13.64 18.98 -5.87
N ASN A 7 12.31 18.79 -5.95
CA ASN A 7 11.57 18.07 -4.91
C ASN A 7 10.48 17.17 -5.51
N PRO A 8 10.73 15.85 -5.65
CA PRO A 8 9.61 14.91 -5.79
C PRO A 8 8.77 15.01 -4.51
N ARG A 9 7.47 15.28 -4.66
CA ARG A 9 6.51 15.37 -3.53
C ARG A 9 6.19 14.01 -2.90
N TYR A 10 6.92 12.96 -3.29
CA TYR A 10 6.62 11.58 -2.95
C TYR A 10 7.90 10.75 -2.91
N ASN A 11 7.94 9.83 -1.96
CA ASN A 11 8.96 8.78 -1.91
C ASN A 11 8.48 7.59 -2.74
N VAL A 12 9.42 6.85 -3.32
CA VAL A 12 9.13 5.62 -4.07
C VAL A 12 9.54 4.43 -3.20
N ILE A 13 8.65 3.44 -3.09
CA ILE A 13 8.92 2.17 -2.42
C ILE A 13 9.06 1.06 -3.45
N SER A 14 10.00 0.14 -3.21
CA SER A 14 10.10 -1.11 -3.97
C SER A 14 9.58 -2.24 -3.11
N MET A 15 8.65 -3.03 -3.64
CA MET A 15 8.05 -4.18 -2.94
C MET A 15 8.41 -5.47 -3.65
N ARG A 16 8.61 -6.54 -2.86
CA ARG A 16 8.69 -7.91 -3.39
C ARG A 16 7.34 -8.55 -3.20
N VAL A 17 6.84 -9.16 -4.26
CA VAL A 17 5.58 -9.90 -4.31
C VAL A 17 5.82 -11.19 -5.08
N SER A 18 5.03 -12.21 -4.78
CA SER A 18 4.91 -13.41 -5.60
C SER A 18 4.19 -13.11 -6.91
N ASP A 19 4.28 -14.05 -7.85
CA ASP A 19 3.56 -13.95 -9.14
C ASP A 19 2.03 -13.92 -8.92
N GLU A 20 1.52 -14.69 -7.95
CA GLU A 20 0.09 -14.72 -7.62
C GLU A 20 -0.40 -13.40 -7.04
N GLU A 21 0.33 -12.80 -6.10
CA GLU A 21 0.00 -11.49 -5.52
C GLU A 21 0.04 -10.38 -6.58
N ARG A 22 0.98 -10.47 -7.52
CA ARG A 22 1.04 -9.56 -8.66
C ARG A 22 -0.20 -9.68 -9.54
N ASP A 23 -0.62 -10.89 -9.90
CA ASP A 23 -1.82 -11.11 -10.72
C ASP A 23 -3.08 -10.59 -10.02
N GLN A 24 -3.18 -10.77 -8.71
CA GLN A 24 -4.26 -10.19 -7.90
C GLN A 24 -4.26 -8.66 -7.96
N LEU A 25 -3.09 -8.02 -7.82
CA LEU A 25 -2.95 -6.55 -7.95
C LEU A 25 -3.36 -6.07 -9.35
N GLU A 26 -2.93 -6.75 -10.42
CA GLU A 26 -3.31 -6.40 -11.78
C GLU A 26 -4.83 -6.51 -12.01
N ASN A 27 -5.47 -7.54 -11.46
CA ASN A 27 -6.92 -7.71 -11.53
C ASN A 27 -7.68 -6.64 -10.72
N LEU A 28 -7.16 -6.24 -9.57
CA LEU A 28 -7.70 -5.15 -8.78
C LEU A 28 -7.62 -3.82 -9.52
N MET A 29 -6.50 -3.53 -10.19
CA MET A 29 -6.35 -2.33 -11.03
C MET A 29 -7.41 -2.30 -12.14
N LYS A 30 -7.64 -3.43 -12.83
CA LYS A 30 -8.62 -3.52 -13.92
C LYS A 30 -10.05 -3.28 -13.42
N THR A 31 -10.40 -3.86 -12.27
CA THR A 31 -11.75 -3.81 -11.70
C THR A 31 -12.06 -2.46 -11.07
N THR A 32 -11.09 -1.85 -10.40
CA THR A 32 -11.28 -0.58 -9.65
C THR A 32 -10.92 0.66 -10.47
N HIS A 33 -10.21 0.49 -11.58
CA HIS A 33 -9.60 1.57 -12.37
C HIS A 33 -8.62 2.45 -11.58
N LYS A 34 -8.03 1.92 -10.50
CA LYS A 34 -7.05 2.61 -9.65
C LYS A 34 -5.62 2.20 -10.00
N SER A 35 -4.66 3.10 -9.73
CA SER A 35 -3.24 2.76 -9.85
C SER A 35 -2.79 1.89 -8.67
N ILE A 36 -1.67 1.18 -8.83
CA ILE A 36 -1.04 0.42 -7.71
C ILE A 36 -0.80 1.35 -6.51
N SER A 37 -0.31 2.57 -6.74
CA SER A 37 -0.06 3.54 -5.67
C SER A 37 -1.33 3.97 -4.93
N ASP A 38 -2.49 4.02 -5.61
CA ASP A 38 -3.77 4.32 -4.97
C ASP A 38 -4.26 3.13 -4.15
N ILE A 39 -4.22 1.93 -4.73
CA ILE A 39 -4.60 0.68 -4.05
C ILE A 39 -3.74 0.47 -2.80
N MET A 40 -2.43 0.68 -2.88
CA MET A 40 -1.53 0.50 -1.74
C MET A 40 -1.71 1.58 -0.67
N ARG A 41 -2.09 2.82 -1.04
CA ARG A 41 -2.47 3.84 -0.06
C ARG A 41 -3.70 3.43 0.73
N GLU A 42 -4.73 2.94 0.04
CA GLU A 42 -5.94 2.43 0.69
C GLU A 42 -5.63 1.21 1.58
N ALA A 43 -4.77 0.31 1.12
CA ALA A 43 -4.34 -0.84 1.91
C ALA A 43 -3.59 -0.42 3.18
N MET A 44 -2.70 0.58 3.09
CA MET A 44 -1.99 1.14 4.25
C MET A 44 -2.95 1.81 5.24
N GLU A 45 -3.89 2.62 4.75
CA GLU A 45 -4.91 3.28 5.59
C GLU A 45 -5.77 2.24 6.31
N TYR A 46 -6.30 1.26 5.56
CA TYR A 46 -7.09 0.16 6.10
C TYR A 46 -6.29 -0.65 7.14
N PHE A 47 -5.06 -1.05 6.80
CA PHE A 47 -4.21 -1.80 7.71
C PHE A 47 -3.94 -1.01 8.99
N SER A 48 -3.56 0.27 8.87
CA SER A 48 -3.28 1.11 10.04
C SER A 48 -4.50 1.30 10.96
N ALA A 49 -5.70 1.46 10.40
CA ALA A 49 -6.94 1.60 11.16
C ALA A 49 -7.30 0.32 11.93
N HIS A 50 -7.04 -0.86 11.35
CA HIS A 50 -7.39 -2.15 11.96
C HIS A 50 -6.26 -2.77 12.78
N TYR A 51 -5.02 -2.32 12.62
CA TYR A 51 -3.87 -2.83 13.38
C TYR A 51 -3.93 -2.46 14.87
N GLU A 52 -4.44 -1.27 15.20
CA GLU A 52 -4.63 -0.82 16.58
C GLU A 52 -5.70 -1.63 17.34
N GLN A 53 -6.69 -2.20 16.63
CA GLN A 53 -7.72 -3.05 17.24
C GLN A 53 -7.14 -4.40 17.70
N GLY A 54 -6.30 -5.06 16.90
CA GLY A 54 -5.68 -6.35 17.28
C GLY A 54 -4.57 -6.24 18.34
N SER A 55 -4.03 -5.03 18.53
CA SER A 55 -2.98 -4.74 19.53
C SER A 55 -3.55 -4.62 20.96
N MET A 56 -4.85 -4.32 21.11
CA MET A 56 -5.53 -4.34 22.41
C MET A 56 -5.90 -5.76 22.84
N ASP A 57 -6.22 -6.65 21.91
CA ASP A 57 -6.53 -8.07 22.22
C ASP A 57 -5.29 -8.84 22.71
N HIS A 58 -4.08 -8.50 22.23
CA HIS A 58 -2.84 -9.13 22.70
C HIS A 58 -2.33 -8.63 24.06
N LYS A 59 -2.82 -7.48 24.55
CA LYS A 59 -2.47 -6.97 25.90
C LYS A 59 -3.42 -7.42 27.00
N ALA A 60 -4.58 -7.98 26.67
CA ALA A 60 -5.53 -8.50 27.65
C ALA A 60 -5.19 -9.92 28.15
N VAL A 61 -4.12 -10.53 27.64
CA VAL A 61 -3.61 -11.85 28.06
C VAL A 61 -2.14 -11.74 28.50
N ALA A 62 -1.85 -10.79 29.41
CA ALA A 62 -0.59 -10.70 30.13
C ALA A 62 -0.85 -10.39 31.61
#